data_AF-X1QLJ7-F1
#
_entry.id   AF-X1QLJ7-F1
#
_cell.length_a   1.000
_cell.length_b   1.000
_cell.length_c   1.000
_cell.angle_alpha   90.00
_cell.angle_beta   90.00
_cell.angle_gamma   90.00
#
_symmetry.space_group_name_H-M   'P 1'
#
loop_
_entity.id
_entity.type
_entity.pdbx_description
1 polymer ?
#
loop_
_entity_poly.entity_id
_entity_poly.type
_entity_poly.pdbx_seq_one_letter_code
_entity_poly.pdbx_strand_id
1 'polypeptide(L)'
;MQTLANMGVISSIPLKSAVAATSVGIVHSYRLLDLCYDEDCKAEVDFNVVMTSKGEFVEVQGTAEAKPFSRETIDSLLSLAEKGIKQLFQIQQDALETPRAR
;
A
#
# COMPACT_ATOMS: atom_id res chain seq x y z
N MET A 1 -12.36 18.44 -3.47
CA MET A 1 -12.21 18.51 -4.94
C MET A 1 -13.54 18.67 -5.66
N GLN A 2 -14.56 17.83 -5.41
CA GLN A 2 -15.87 17.98 -6.06
C GLN A 2 -16.48 19.38 -5.88
N THR A 3 -16.46 19.92 -4.66
CA THR A 3 -16.93 21.29 -4.38
C THR A 3 -16.18 22.34 -5.20
N LEU A 4 -14.84 22.22 -5.31
CA LEU A 4 -14.01 23.15 -6.08
C LEU A 4 -14.29 23.07 -7.58
N ALA A 5 -14.54 21.87 -8.11
CA ALA A 5 -14.95 21.68 -9.50
C ALA A 5 -16.33 22.30 -9.75
N ASN A 6 -17.28 22.08 -8.84
CA ASN A 6 -18.63 22.65 -8.94
C ASN A 6 -18.63 24.18 -8.83
N MET A 7 -17.67 24.76 -8.09
CA MET A 7 -17.46 26.21 -8.01
C MET A 7 -16.69 26.79 -9.21
N GLY A 8 -16.22 25.95 -10.15
CA GLY A 8 -15.42 26.39 -11.30
C GLY A 8 -13.99 26.82 -10.97
N VAL A 9 -13.51 26.57 -9.74
CA VAL A 9 -12.13 26.89 -9.32
C VAL A 9 -11.11 25.99 -10.02
N ILE A 10 -11.51 24.75 -10.32
CA ILE A 10 -10.76 23.80 -11.13
C ILE A 10 -11.64 23.33 -12.29
N SER A 11 -11.04 23.14 -13.46
CA SER A 11 -11.77 22.72 -14.67
C SER A 11 -12.24 21.25 -14.60
N SER A 12 -11.53 20.41 -13.86
CA SER A 12 -11.87 19.01 -13.64
C SER A 12 -11.15 18.45 -12.41
N ILE A 13 -11.49 17.22 -12.00
CA ILE A 13 -10.82 16.51 -10.92
C ILE A 13 -9.48 15.96 -11.45
N PRO A 14 -8.32 16.35 -10.87
CA PRO A 14 -7.00 15.99 -11.40
C PRO A 14 -6.49 14.62 -10.90
N LEU A 15 -7.28 13.87 -10.14
CA LEU A 15 -6.89 12.56 -9.61
C LEU A 15 -6.86 11.54 -10.75
N LYS A 16 -5.71 10.89 -10.95
CA LYS A 16 -5.49 9.92 -12.05
C LYS A 16 -5.79 8.47 -11.66
N SER A 17 -5.59 8.12 -10.39
CA SER A 17 -5.80 6.80 -9.80
C SER A 17 -5.73 6.93 -8.28
N ALA A 18 -6.37 6.01 -7.55
CA ALA A 18 -6.16 5.88 -6.11
C ALA A 18 -4.77 5.27 -5.85
N VAL A 19 -4.20 5.59 -4.69
CA VAL A 19 -2.90 5.09 -4.26
C VAL A 19 -3.05 4.52 -2.86
N ALA A 20 -2.43 3.37 -2.62
CA ALA A 20 -2.35 2.73 -1.32
C ALA A 20 -0.96 2.12 -1.14
N ALA A 21 -0.58 1.93 0.13
CA ALA A 21 0.71 1.40 0.52
C ALA A 21 0.57 0.50 1.75
N THR A 22 1.49 -0.45 1.89
CA THR A 22 1.61 -1.30 3.08
C THR A 22 3.06 -1.71 3.28
N SER A 23 3.41 -2.06 4.52
CA SER A 23 4.65 -2.80 4.81
C SER A 23 4.42 -4.30 4.68
N VAL A 24 5.47 -5.04 4.34
CA VAL A 24 5.54 -6.50 4.39
C VAL A 24 6.95 -6.91 4.79
N GLY A 25 7.09 -8.00 5.52
CA GLY A 25 8.41 -8.46 5.93
C GLY A 25 8.47 -9.90 6.39
N ILE A 26 9.66 -10.30 6.83
CA ILE A 26 9.92 -11.63 7.38
C ILE A 26 10.34 -11.50 8.83
N VAL A 27 9.54 -12.06 9.73
CA VAL A 27 9.80 -12.08 11.17
C VAL A 27 9.78 -13.53 11.63
N HIS A 28 10.87 -14.01 12.22
CA HIS A 28 11.00 -15.41 12.67
C HIS A 28 10.64 -16.43 11.56
N SER A 29 11.11 -16.20 10.33
CA SER A 29 10.76 -17.00 9.13
C SER A 29 9.28 -16.96 8.68
N TYR A 30 8.43 -16.14 9.30
CA TYR A 30 7.05 -15.91 8.85
C TYR A 30 6.96 -14.65 7.99
N ARG A 31 6.24 -14.74 6.87
CA ARG A 31 5.92 -13.59 6.03
C ARG A 31 4.69 -12.89 6.61
N LEU A 32 4.85 -11.64 6.97
CA LEU A 32 3.83 -10.82 7.60
C LEU A 32 3.46 -9.64 6.70
N LEU A 33 2.20 -9.23 6.80
CA LEU A 33 1.61 -8.10 6.11
C LEU A 33 1.25 -7.05 7.16
N ASP A 34 1.52 -5.78 6.85
CA ASP A 34 1.18 -4.64 7.70
C ASP A 34 1.89 -4.74 9.07
N LEU A 35 3.23 -4.76 9.02
CA LEU A 35 4.07 -4.92 10.21
C LEU A 35 3.79 -3.80 11.22
N CYS A 36 3.52 -4.17 12.47
CA CYS A 36 3.53 -3.23 13.57
C CYS A 36 4.97 -2.97 14.07
N TYR A 37 5.14 -1.99 14.96
CA TYR A 37 6.46 -1.58 15.47
C TYR A 37 7.32 -2.74 16.02
N ASP A 38 6.71 -3.64 16.81
CA ASP A 38 7.44 -4.75 17.42
C ASP A 38 7.88 -5.82 16.41
N GLU A 39 7.15 -5.93 15.30
CA GLU A 39 7.44 -6.86 14.21
C GLU A 39 8.52 -6.27 13.29
N ASP A 40 8.37 -5.01 12.92
CA ASP A 40 9.32 -4.26 12.09
C ASP A 40 10.72 -4.20 12.74
N CYS A 41 10.78 -3.88 14.03
CA CYS A 41 12.04 -3.85 14.79
C CYS A 41 12.78 -5.21 14.79
N LYS A 42 12.08 -6.31 14.55
CA LYS A 42 12.62 -7.68 14.56
C LYS A 42 12.67 -8.31 13.17
N ALA A 43 12.30 -7.57 12.14
CA ALA A 43 12.24 -8.10 10.79
C ALA A 43 13.64 -8.42 10.26
N GLU A 44 13.79 -9.58 9.64
CA GLU A 44 15.01 -9.96 8.92
C GLU A 44 15.07 -9.26 7.56
N VAL A 45 13.89 -8.95 7.02
CA VAL A 45 13.62 -8.28 5.74
C VAL A 45 12.38 -7.42 5.91
N ASP A 46 12.46 -6.15 5.53
CA ASP A 46 11.33 -5.21 5.51
C ASP A 46 11.19 -4.56 4.12
N PHE A 47 9.96 -4.40 3.67
CA PHE A 47 9.57 -3.83 2.40
C PHE A 47 8.39 -2.87 2.58
N ASN A 48 8.55 -1.66 2.06
CA ASN A 48 7.47 -0.71 1.84
C ASN A 48 7.06 -0.74 0.36
N VAL A 49 5.78 -1.00 0.11
CA VAL A 49 5.24 -1.15 -1.25
C VAL A 49 4.10 -0.16 -1.46
N VAL A 50 4.17 0.63 -2.53
CA VAL A 50 3.15 1.60 -2.92
C VAL A 50 2.64 1.26 -4.32
N MET A 51 1.32 1.18 -4.47
CA MET A 51 0.69 0.81 -5.74
C MET A 51 -0.46 1.75 -6.11
N THR A 52 -0.72 1.84 -7.42
CA THR A 52 -1.94 2.46 -7.94
C THR A 52 -3.10 1.46 -7.97
N SER A 53 -4.33 1.95 -8.04
CA SER A 53 -5.52 1.09 -8.19
C SER A 53 -5.57 0.31 -9.50
N LYS A 54 -4.65 0.58 -10.44
CA LYS A 54 -4.50 -0.16 -11.70
C LYS A 54 -3.51 -1.33 -11.59
N GLY A 55 -2.94 -1.55 -10.40
CA GLY A 55 -1.94 -2.59 -10.17
C GLY A 55 -0.52 -2.19 -10.58
N GLU A 56 -0.27 -0.90 -10.82
CA GLU A 56 1.05 -0.40 -11.17
C GLU A 56 1.84 -0.07 -9.89
N PHE A 57 3.12 -0.41 -9.84
CA PHE A 57 3.99 0.01 -8.74
C PHE A 57 4.35 1.49 -8.87
N VAL A 58 4.11 2.23 -7.80
CA VAL A 58 4.62 3.60 -7.64
C VAL A 58 5.99 3.57 -7.00
N GLU A 59 6.17 2.72 -5.99
CA GLU A 59 7.42 2.57 -5.24
C GLU A 59 7.52 1.16 -4.66
N VAL A 60 8.73 0.62 -4.69
CA VAL A 60 9.12 -0.58 -3.97
C VAL A 60 10.46 -0.28 -3.30
N GLN A 61 10.46 -0.20 -1.98
CA GLN A 61 11.67 -0.05 -1.18
C GLN A 61 11.78 -1.28 -0.29
N GLY A 62 12.90 -1.98 -0.36
CA GLY A 62 13.15 -3.15 0.48
C GLY A 62 14.57 -3.14 1.03
N THR A 63 14.71 -3.52 2.29
CA THR A 63 16.00 -3.62 2.99
C THR A 63 16.16 -5.02 3.58
N ALA A 64 17.36 -5.57 3.40
CA ALA A 64 17.79 -6.77 4.11
C ALA A 64 18.51 -6.35 5.39
N GLU A 65 17.87 -6.51 6.54
CA GLU A 65 18.45 -6.12 7.84
C GLU A 65 19.45 -7.17 8.34
N ALA A 66 19.22 -8.46 8.04
CA ALA A 66 20.08 -9.55 8.51
C ALA A 66 20.82 -10.28 7.39
N LYS A 67 20.09 -10.83 6.41
CA LYS A 67 20.64 -11.64 5.32
C LYS A 67 20.07 -11.20 3.98
N PRO A 68 20.85 -11.26 2.88
CA PRO A 68 20.30 -11.04 1.55
C PRO A 68 19.13 -11.97 1.26
N PHE A 69 18.09 -11.45 0.63
CA PHE A 69 16.93 -12.23 0.21
C PHE A 69 17.05 -12.68 -1.25
N SER A 70 16.39 -13.80 -1.57
CA SER A 70 16.34 -14.32 -2.94
C SER A 70 15.26 -13.62 -3.77
N ARG A 71 15.30 -13.78 -5.09
CA ARG A 71 14.26 -13.25 -5.99
C ARG A 71 12.88 -13.81 -5.62
N GLU A 72 12.81 -15.09 -5.31
CA GLU A 72 11.56 -15.78 -4.93
C GLU A 72 10.99 -15.21 -3.63
N THR A 73 11.86 -14.78 -2.71
CA THR A 73 11.47 -14.12 -1.47
C THR A 73 10.80 -12.78 -1.77
N ILE A 74 11.42 -11.95 -2.61
CA ILE A 74 10.86 -10.66 -3.06
C ILE A 74 9.49 -10.87 -3.69
N ASP A 75 9.38 -11.79 -4.66
CA ASP A 75 8.12 -12.03 -5.38
C ASP A 75 7.01 -12.47 -4.41
N SER A 76 7.34 -13.25 -3.39
CA SER A 76 6.37 -13.67 -2.38
C SER A 76 5.91 -12.52 -1.47
N LEU A 77 6.81 -11.60 -1.10
CA LEU A 77 6.47 -10.42 -0.31
C LEU A 77 5.65 -9.42 -1.14
N LEU A 78 6.03 -9.18 -2.39
CA LEU A 78 5.26 -8.32 -3.31
C LEU A 78 3.85 -8.86 -3.56
N SER A 79 3.69 -10.18 -3.69
CA SER A 79 2.38 -10.83 -3.82
C SER A 79 1.52 -10.62 -2.57
N LEU A 80 2.14 -10.65 -1.39
CA LEU A 80 1.46 -10.40 -0.12
C LEU A 80 1.06 -8.93 0.02
N ALA A 81 1.94 -8.00 -0.36
CA ALA A 81 1.67 -6.57 -0.36
C ALA A 81 0.52 -6.21 -1.32
N GLU A 82 0.53 -6.76 -2.54
CA GLU A 82 -0.54 -6.54 -3.52
C GLU A 82 -1.90 -6.98 -2.96
N LYS A 83 -1.96 -8.10 -2.25
CA LYS A 83 -3.18 -8.57 -1.59
C LYS A 83 -3.68 -7.57 -0.53
N GLY A 84 -2.78 -7.07 0.32
CA GLY A 84 -3.13 -6.07 1.33
C GLY A 84 -3.59 -4.74 0.72
N ILE A 85 -2.88 -4.26 -0.31
CA ILE A 85 -3.22 -3.02 -1.02
C ILE A 85 -4.58 -3.14 -1.71
N LYS A 86 -4.95 -4.29 -2.28
CA LYS A 86 -6.31 -4.52 -2.81
C LYS A 86 -7.38 -4.38 -1.73
N GLN A 87 -7.11 -4.84 -0.51
CA GLN A 87 -8.04 -4.67 0.62
C GLN A 87 -8.13 -3.21 1.04
N LEU A 88 -7.01 -2.48 1.08
CA LEU A 88 -6.99 -1.04 1.36
C LEU A 88 -7.80 -0.25 0.32
N PHE A 89 -7.70 -0.59 -0.97
CA PHE A 89 -8.52 0.05 -1.99
C PHE A 89 -10.02 -0.18 -1.77
N GLN A 90 -10.43 -1.38 -1.36
CA GLN A 90 -11.84 -1.62 -1.03
C GLN A 90 -12.31 -0.71 0.11
N ILE A 91 -11.53 -0.63 1.20
CA ILE A 91 -11.85 0.22 2.35
C ILE A 91 -11.88 1.71 1.96
N GLN A 92 -10.92 2.16 1.13
CA GLN A 92 -10.90 3.53 0.62
C GLN A 92 -12.17 3.86 -0.18
N GLN A 93 -12.62 2.94 -1.05
CA GLN A 93 -13.83 3.13 -1.83
C GLN A 93 -15.08 3.19 -0.94
N ASP A 94 -15.22 2.26 0.00
CA ASP A 94 -16.35 2.22 0.94
C ASP A 94 -16.44 3.53 1.76
N ALA A 95 -15.29 4.05 2.19
CA ALA A 95 -15.21 5.30 2.94
C ALA A 95 -15.60 6.53 2.10
N LEU A 96 -15.30 6.53 0.79
CA LEU A 96 -15.66 7.61 -0.12
C LEU A 96 -17.13 7.56 -0.57
N GLU A 97 -17.72 6.37 -0.63
CA GLU A 97 -19.14 6.15 -0.95
C GLU A 97 -20.08 6.47 0.22
N THR A 98 -19.59 6.42 1.46
CA THR A 98 -20.40 6.73 2.64
C THR A 98 -20.88 8.20 2.59
N PRO A 99 -22.21 8.45 2.64
CA PRO A 99 -22.74 9.82 2.60
C PRO A 99 -22.17 10.63 3.76
N ARG A 100 -21.60 11.80 3.45
CA ARG A 100 -21.23 12.75 4.50
C ARG A 100 -22.51 13.11 5.28
N ALA A 101 -22.57 12.71 6.55
CA ALA A 101 -23.56 13.23 7.48
C ALA A 101 -23.48 14.77 7.40
N ARG A 102 -24.60 15.39 7.00
CA ARG A 102 -24.73 16.84 6.92
C ARG A 102 -24.89 17.42 8.31
#